data_AF-A0A2K2G558-F1
#
_entry.id   AF-A0A2K2G558-F1
#
_cell.length_a   1.000
_cell.length_b   1.000
_cell.length_c   1.000
_cell.angle_alpha   90.00
_cell.angle_beta   90.00
_cell.angle_gamma   90.00
#
_symmetry.space_group_name_H-M   'P 1'
#
loop_
_entity.id
_entity.type
_entity.pdbx_description
1 polymer ?
#
loop_
_entity_poly.entity_id
_entity_poly.type
_entity_poly.pdbx_seq_one_letter_code
_entity_poly.pdbx_strand_id
1 'polypeptide(L)'
;MSALIDHMIAYYVAGPASELSVAPRFYPYGELQLIFEDKVSVAVRKFGPKVRKHSKEAGKSFIDRMIEAGAWSTSQGEYGGSMHQFQADRFREVIRAEQDANPIIQHAKADPEYWDKAFGDLVAAAT
;
A
#
# COMPACT_ATOMS: atom_id res chain seq x y z
N MET A 1 7.19 10.07 11.13
CA MET A 1 6.03 9.18 10.92
C MET A 1 5.85 8.82 9.44
N SER A 2 5.98 9.77 8.50
CA SER A 2 5.96 9.49 7.05
C SER A 2 6.93 8.37 6.65
N ALA A 3 8.19 8.41 7.11
CA ALA A 3 9.18 7.40 6.74
C ALA A 3 8.74 5.95 7.04
N LEU A 4 8.15 5.67 8.20
CA LEU A 4 7.66 4.33 8.52
C LEU A 4 6.52 3.91 7.57
N ILE A 5 5.57 4.81 7.33
CA ILE A 5 4.46 4.60 6.40
C ILE A 5 4.97 4.35 4.97
N ASP A 6 5.92 5.16 4.51
CA ASP A 6 6.56 5.05 3.20
C ASP A 6 7.25 3.69 3.03
N HIS A 7 7.94 3.20 4.07
CA HIS A 7 8.57 1.88 4.04
C HIS A 7 7.55 0.73 4.07
N MET A 8 6.45 0.87 4.83
CA MET A 8 5.36 -0.11 4.83
C MET A 8 4.73 -0.25 3.44
N ILE A 9 4.48 0.89 2.79
CA ILE A 9 3.98 0.94 1.42
C ILE A 9 5.00 0.32 0.47
N ALA A 10 6.26 0.75 0.53
CA ALA A 10 7.30 0.25 -0.37
C ALA A 10 7.46 -1.28 -0.25
N TYR A 11 7.41 -1.82 0.96
CA TYR A 11 7.41 -3.26 1.20
C TYR A 11 6.20 -3.95 0.57
N TYR A 12 5.00 -3.36 0.74
CA TYR A 12 3.78 -3.89 0.13
C TYR A 12 3.86 -3.88 -1.41
N VAL A 13 4.36 -2.79 -2.00
CA VAL A 13 4.53 -2.61 -3.45
C VAL A 13 5.61 -3.53 -4.01
N ALA A 14 6.72 -3.73 -3.30
CA ALA A 14 7.85 -4.56 -3.74
C ALA A 14 7.49 -6.04 -3.95
N GLY A 15 6.41 -6.53 -3.33
CA GLY A 15 5.96 -7.92 -3.49
C GLY A 15 4.44 -8.05 -3.46
N PRO A 16 3.81 -8.04 -2.28
CA PRO A 16 2.40 -8.45 -2.11
C PRO A 16 1.38 -7.73 -3.00
N ALA A 17 1.60 -6.46 -3.36
CA ALA A 17 0.70 -5.72 -4.24
C ALA A 17 0.62 -6.32 -5.65
N SER A 18 1.71 -6.92 -6.15
CA SER A 18 1.76 -7.53 -7.49
C SER A 18 0.82 -8.72 -7.64
N GLU A 19 0.49 -9.36 -6.52
CA GLU A 19 -0.39 -10.53 -6.45
C GLU A 19 -1.86 -10.14 -6.22
N LEU A 20 -2.17 -8.83 -6.18
CA LEU A 20 -3.52 -8.36 -5.91
C LEU A 20 -4.49 -8.79 -7.02
N SER A 21 -5.49 -9.56 -6.62
CA SER A 21 -6.69 -9.84 -7.41
C SER A 21 -7.92 -9.29 -6.69
N VAL A 22 -8.78 -8.59 -7.43
CA VAL A 22 -9.99 -7.94 -6.92
C VAL A 22 -11.16 -8.29 -7.85
N ALA A 23 -12.33 -8.54 -7.27
CA ALA A 23 -13.53 -8.79 -8.06
C ALA A 23 -13.95 -7.53 -8.86
N PRO A 24 -14.45 -7.67 -10.09
CA PRO A 24 -14.78 -6.53 -10.97
C PRO A 24 -16.12 -5.87 -10.61
N ARG A 25 -16.24 -5.37 -9.38
CA ARG A 25 -17.39 -4.60 -8.90
C ARG A 25 -16.97 -3.22 -8.42
N PHE A 26 -17.96 -2.38 -8.13
CA PHE A 26 -17.75 -1.09 -7.47
C PHE A 26 -17.67 -1.27 -5.95
N TYR A 27 -16.71 -0.59 -5.35
CA TYR A 27 -16.45 -0.57 -3.92
C TYR A 27 -16.62 0.85 -3.39
N PRO A 28 -17.33 1.08 -2.28
CA PRO A 28 -17.29 2.36 -1.60
C PRO A 28 -15.90 2.59 -1.01
N TYR A 29 -15.46 3.85 -0.95
CA TYR A 29 -14.13 4.21 -0.45
C TYR A 29 -13.85 3.68 0.98
N GLY A 30 -14.83 3.70 1.88
CA GLY A 30 -14.68 3.15 3.23
C GLY A 30 -14.40 1.64 3.26
N GLU A 31 -14.98 0.87 2.32
CA GLU A 31 -14.67 -0.56 2.19
C GLU A 31 -13.25 -0.77 1.67
N LEU A 32 -12.80 0.06 0.72
CA LEU A 32 -11.41 -0.01 0.25
C LEU A 32 -10.40 0.27 1.36
N GLN A 33 -10.68 1.24 2.24
CA GLN A 33 -9.81 1.51 3.39
C GLN A 33 -9.64 0.26 4.28
N LEU A 34 -10.74 -0.44 4.58
CA LEU A 34 -10.70 -1.67 5.39
C LEU A 34 -9.92 -2.80 4.68
N ILE A 35 -10.14 -2.97 3.37
CA ILE A 35 -9.44 -3.97 2.56
C ILE A 35 -7.94 -3.73 2.57
N PHE A 36 -7.49 -2.49 2.35
CA PHE A 36 -6.07 -2.18 2.26
C PHE A 36 -5.39 -2.05 3.62
N GLU A 37 -6.12 -1.67 4.68
CA GLU A 37 -5.64 -1.82 6.06
C GLU A 37 -5.29 -3.28 6.35
N ASP A 38 -6.19 -4.22 6.05
CA ASP A 38 -5.96 -5.65 6.28
C ASP A 38 -4.78 -6.19 5.46
N LYS A 39 -4.74 -5.89 4.16
CA LYS A 39 -3.64 -6.35 3.26
C LYS A 39 -2.28 -5.85 3.72
N VAL A 40 -2.16 -4.57 4.07
CA VAL A 40 -0.89 -4.01 4.58
C VAL A 40 -0.56 -4.64 5.94
N SER A 41 -1.54 -4.79 6.83
CA SER A 41 -1.36 -5.45 8.13
C SER A 41 -0.83 -6.87 8.00
N VAL A 42 -1.37 -7.66 7.07
CA VAL A 42 -0.89 -9.04 6.80
C VAL A 42 0.53 -9.01 6.23
N ALA A 43 0.83 -8.11 5.29
CA ALA A 43 2.14 -8.02 4.67
C ALA A 43 3.24 -7.72 5.70
N VAL A 44 3.01 -6.74 6.57
CA VAL A 44 4.02 -6.23 7.52
C VAL A 44 4.02 -6.96 8.87
N ARG A 45 3.15 -7.96 9.07
CA ARG A 45 2.95 -8.63 10.37
C ARG A 45 4.24 -9.17 11.00
N LYS A 46 5.20 -9.59 10.17
CA LYS A 46 6.48 -10.16 10.61
C LYS A 46 7.40 -9.15 11.30
N PHE A 47 7.23 -7.86 11.01
CA PHE A 47 8.00 -6.77 11.63
C PHE A 47 7.42 -6.31 12.98
N GLY A 48 6.41 -7.01 13.48
CA GLY A 48 5.89 -6.88 14.83
C GLY A 48 4.82 -5.80 15.03
N PRO A 49 4.27 -5.70 16.26
CA PRO A 49 3.09 -4.88 16.56
C PRO A 49 3.31 -3.38 16.36
N LYS A 50 4.53 -2.90 16.61
CA LYS A 50 4.88 -1.47 16.49
C LYS A 50 4.83 -0.98 15.05
N VAL A 51 5.15 -1.83 14.06
CA VAL A 51 4.95 -1.52 12.64
C VAL A 51 3.48 -1.70 12.27
N ARG A 52 2.89 -2.87 12.63
CA ARG A 52 1.52 -3.24 12.24
C ARG A 52 0.45 -2.23 12.69
N LYS A 53 0.61 -1.55 13.84
CA LYS A 53 -0.36 -0.55 14.32
C LYS A 53 -0.59 0.61 13.35
N HIS A 54 0.31 0.84 12.40
CA HIS A 54 0.22 1.89 11.39
C HIS A 54 -0.45 1.46 10.07
N SER A 55 -0.96 0.21 9.99
CA SER A 55 -1.48 -0.35 8.73
C SER A 55 -2.68 0.40 8.18
N LYS A 56 -3.51 0.99 9.05
CA LYS A 56 -4.65 1.82 8.63
C LYS A 56 -4.21 3.05 7.84
N GLU A 57 -3.22 3.75 8.36
CA GLU A 57 -2.66 4.95 7.72
C GLU A 57 -1.94 4.59 6.41
N ALA A 58 -1.13 3.53 6.43
CA ALA A 58 -0.43 3.06 5.23
C ALA A 58 -1.40 2.56 4.14
N GLY A 59 -2.43 1.80 4.53
CA GLY A 59 -3.47 1.32 3.61
C GLY A 59 -4.26 2.46 2.99
N LYS A 60 -4.65 3.46 3.79
CA LYS A 60 -5.31 4.69 3.30
C LYS A 60 -4.42 5.44 2.29
N SER A 61 -3.18 5.74 2.67
CA SER A 61 -2.25 6.47 1.82
C SER A 61 -1.89 5.70 0.53
N PHE A 62 -1.90 4.37 0.57
CA PHE A 62 -1.77 3.53 -0.61
C PHE A 62 -2.99 3.67 -1.52
N ILE A 63 -4.20 3.46 -1.01
CA ILE A 63 -5.39 3.50 -1.88
C ILE A 63 -5.66 4.89 -2.45
N ASP A 64 -5.40 5.96 -1.69
CA ASP A 64 -5.52 7.35 -2.18
C ASP A 64 -4.64 7.56 -3.41
N ARG A 65 -3.37 7.12 -3.35
CA ARG A 65 -2.43 7.20 -4.48
C ARG A 65 -2.85 6.32 -5.66
N MET A 66 -3.38 5.12 -5.41
CA MET A 66 -3.85 4.24 -6.48
C MET A 66 -5.10 4.80 -7.18
N ILE A 67 -6.00 5.46 -6.45
CA ILE A 67 -7.14 6.18 -7.03
C ILE A 67 -6.64 7.35 -7.88
N GLU A 68 -5.73 8.17 -7.36
CA GLU A 68 -5.14 9.31 -8.08
C GLU A 68 -4.41 8.87 -9.36
N ALA A 69 -3.69 7.74 -9.31
CA ALA A 69 -3.00 7.18 -10.46
C ALA A 69 -3.93 6.50 -11.50
N GLY A 70 -5.25 6.45 -11.24
CA GLY A 70 -6.25 5.85 -12.11
C GLY A 70 -6.34 4.32 -12.04
N ALA A 71 -5.65 3.69 -11.08
CA ALA A 71 -5.75 2.25 -10.85
C ALA A 71 -7.13 1.84 -10.27
N TRP A 72 -7.91 2.84 -9.86
CA TRP A 72 -9.32 2.72 -9.53
C TRP A 72 -10.08 3.82 -10.25
N SER A 73 -11.04 3.46 -11.11
CA SER A 73 -11.96 4.44 -11.67
C SER A 73 -12.86 4.96 -10.55
N THR A 74 -13.35 6.19 -10.68
CA THR A 74 -14.20 6.82 -9.67
C THR A 74 -15.52 7.26 -10.29
N SER A 75 -16.63 6.82 -9.71
CA SER A 75 -17.97 7.31 -10.00
C SER A 75 -18.51 8.04 -8.77
N GLN A 76 -18.94 9.29 -8.96
CA GLN A 76 -19.67 10.04 -7.94
C GLN A 76 -21.11 9.53 -7.89
N GLY A 77 -21.60 9.14 -6.72
CA GLY A 77 -22.97 8.73 -6.50
C GLY A 77 -23.90 9.93 -6.33
N GLU A 78 -25.16 9.79 -6.72
CA GLU A 78 -26.18 10.85 -6.64
C GLU A 78 -26.47 11.33 -5.20
N TYR A 79 -26.19 10.50 -4.19
CA TYR A 79 -26.50 10.78 -2.77
C TYR A 79 -25.28 11.17 -1.92
N GLY A 80 -24.16 11.53 -2.56
CA GLY A 80 -22.92 11.87 -1.87
C GLY A 80 -22.13 10.62 -1.47
N GLY A 81 -21.11 10.31 -2.25
CA GLY A 81 -20.20 9.18 -2.02
C GLY A 81 -19.48 8.79 -3.31
N SER A 82 -18.24 8.31 -3.20
CA SER A 82 -17.47 7.81 -4.33
C SER A 82 -17.46 6.29 -4.35
N MET A 83 -17.76 5.74 -5.53
CA MET A 83 -17.65 4.32 -5.82
C MET A 83 -16.44 4.10 -6.72
N HIS A 84 -15.67 3.06 -6.42
CA HIS A 84 -14.39 2.79 -7.07
C HIS A 84 -14.37 1.41 -7.68
N GLN A 85 -13.97 1.30 -8.96
CA GLN A 85 -13.83 0.02 -9.63
C GLN A 85 -12.38 -0.23 -10.03
N PHE A 86 -11.89 -1.42 -9.72
CA PHE A 86 -10.51 -1.83 -9.96
C PHE A 86 -10.17 -1.83 -11.45
N GLN A 87 -9.06 -1.18 -11.80
CA GLN A 87 -8.53 -1.13 -13.17
C GLN A 87 -7.24 -1.96 -13.23
N ALA A 88 -7.37 -3.27 -13.48
CA ALA A 88 -6.29 -4.24 -13.28
C ALA A 88 -5.02 -3.90 -14.09
N ASP A 89 -5.15 -3.52 -15.36
CA ASP A 89 -4.00 -3.20 -16.20
C ASP A 89 -3.30 -1.94 -15.74
N ARG A 90 -4.07 -0.90 -15.41
CA ARG A 90 -3.54 0.35 -14.86
C ARG A 90 -2.88 0.14 -13.50
N PHE A 91 -3.47 -0.68 -12.64
CA PHE A 91 -2.88 -1.05 -11.35
C PHE A 91 -1.51 -1.70 -11.53
N ARG A 92 -1.40 -2.70 -12.42
CA ARG A 92 -0.13 -3.39 -12.69
C ARG A 92 0.92 -2.45 -13.27
N GLU A 93 0.52 -1.55 -14.15
CA GLU A 93 1.41 -0.52 -14.72
C GLU A 93 1.97 0.39 -13.61
N VAL A 94 1.11 0.92 -12.74
CA VAL A 94 1.51 1.78 -11.63
C VAL A 94 2.43 1.05 -10.65
N ILE A 95 2.10 -0.19 -10.29
CA ILE A 95 2.96 -1.00 -9.40
C ILE A 95 4.34 -1.23 -10.01
N ARG A 96 4.44 -1.57 -11.31
CA ARG A 96 5.74 -1.75 -11.98
C ARG A 96 6.54 -0.46 -12.01
N ALA A 97 5.89 0.66 -12.36
CA ALA A 97 6.55 1.96 -12.37
C ALA A 97 7.08 2.35 -10.98
N GLU A 98 6.32 2.09 -9.91
CA GLU A 98 6.77 2.35 -8.54
C GLU A 98 7.88 1.38 -8.12
N GLN A 99 7.80 0.10 -8.50
CA GLN A 99 8.89 -0.87 -8.25
C GLN A 99 10.20 -0.47 -8.94
N ASP A 100 10.14 0.18 -10.10
CA ASP A 100 11.31 0.62 -10.84
C ASP A 100 11.88 1.96 -10.33
N ALA A 101 11.01 2.88 -9.90
CA ALA A 101 11.42 4.23 -9.50
C ALA A 101 11.64 4.43 -7.99
N ASN A 102 11.01 3.63 -7.12
CA ASN A 102 11.02 3.90 -5.67
C ASN A 102 12.39 3.56 -5.05
N PRO A 103 13.11 4.54 -4.48
CA PRO A 103 14.45 4.33 -3.94
C PRO A 103 14.49 3.32 -2.79
N ILE A 104 13.46 3.25 -1.93
CA ILE A 104 13.38 2.27 -0.84
C ILE A 104 13.36 0.85 -1.42
N ILE A 105 12.58 0.63 -2.49
CA ILE A 105 12.51 -0.66 -3.18
C ILE A 105 13.84 -0.99 -3.84
N GLN A 106 14.50 -0.01 -4.46
CA GLN A 106 15.81 -0.22 -5.09
C GLN A 106 16.90 -0.57 -4.07
N HIS A 107 16.91 0.07 -2.90
CA HIS A 107 17.81 -0.30 -1.80
C HIS A 107 17.55 -1.71 -1.31
N ALA A 108 16.27 -2.10 -1.16
CA ALA A 108 15.89 -3.44 -0.73
C ALA A 108 16.28 -4.54 -1.74
N LYS A 109 16.29 -4.24 -3.05
CA LYS A 109 16.76 -5.19 -4.07
C LYS A 109 18.26 -5.48 -3.95
N ALA A 110 19.04 -4.53 -3.41
CA ALA A 110 20.48 -4.66 -3.25
C ALA A 110 20.91 -5.34 -1.93
N ASP A 111 20.05 -5.35 -0.90
CA ASP A 111 20.33 -5.93 0.40
C ASP A 111 19.16 -6.84 0.89
N PRO A 112 19.34 -8.17 0.94
CA PRO A 112 18.33 -9.11 1.42
C PRO A 112 17.87 -8.88 2.87
N GLU A 113 18.71 -8.27 3.72
CA GLU A 113 18.41 -7.98 5.12
C GLU A 113 17.81 -6.58 5.33
N TYR A 114 17.68 -5.80 4.24
CA TYR A 114 17.30 -4.39 4.29
C TYR A 114 16.02 -4.16 5.09
N TRP A 115 14.98 -4.95 4.86
CA TRP A 115 13.68 -4.72 5.47
C TRP A 115 13.71 -4.89 6.98
N ASP A 116 14.35 -5.93 7.49
CA ASP A 116 14.43 -6.19 8.93
C ASP A 116 15.22 -5.09 9.64
N LYS A 117 16.33 -4.62 9.03
CA LYS A 117 17.12 -3.48 9.52
C LYS A 117 16.30 -2.18 9.50
N ALA A 118 15.74 -1.82 8.34
CA ALA A 118 15.01 -0.57 8.16
C ALA A 118 13.80 -0.46 9.10
N PHE A 119 12.98 -1.51 9.21
CA PHE A 119 11.85 -1.48 10.14
C PHE A 119 12.30 -1.49 11.61
N GLY A 120 13.38 -2.19 11.95
CA GLY A 120 13.99 -2.14 13.28
C GLY A 120 14.40 -0.72 13.69
N ASP A 121 15.16 -0.06 12.81
CA ASP A 121 15.68 1.30 13.05
C ASP A 121 14.56 2.34 13.13
N LEU A 122 13.60 2.29 12.20
CA LEU A 122 12.47 3.21 12.17
C LEU A 122 11.57 3.10 13.41
N VAL A 123 11.41 1.89 13.93
CA VAL A 123 10.64 1.66 15.16
C VAL A 123 11.42 2.12 16.38
N ALA A 124 12.75 1.92 16.42
CA ALA A 124 13.60 2.38 17.51
C ALA A 124 13.62 3.92 17.59
N ALA A 125 13.71 4.60 16.45
CA ALA A 125 13.71 6.06 16.35
C ALA A 125 12.35 6.72 16.67
N ALA A 126 11.26 5.94 16.68
CA ALA A 126 9.92 6.40 17.02
C ALA A 126 9.55 6.20 18.51
N THR A 127 10.48 5.69 19.31
CA THR A 127 10.38 5.53 20.77
C THR A 127 11.20 6.57 21.49
#